data_AF-A0A7H4MCP7-F1
#
_entry.id   AF-A0A7H4MCP7-F1
#
_cell.length_a   1.000
_cell.length_b   1.000
_cell.length_c   1.000
_cell.angle_alpha   90.00
_cell.angle_beta   90.00
_cell.angle_gamma   90.00
#
_symmetry.space_group_name_H-M   'P 1'
#
loop_
_entity.id
_entity.type
_entity.pdbx_description
1 polymer ?
#
loop_
_entity_poly.entity_id
_entity_poly.type
_entity_poly.pdbx_seq_one_letter_code
_entity_poly.pdbx_strand_id
1 'polypeptide(L)' 'MRNLWRGGLNGAKSTPGSEDFFHYLRLRPAVKGGFWGLGCNLLPGLHHPEMHFDRTALADGVRVFKSCVRQLLG' A
#
# COMPACT_ATOMS: atom_id res chain seq x y z
N MET A 1 12.59 -5.76 -10.13
CA MET A 1 11.68 -4.61 -10.30
C MET A 1 11.25 -4.24 -11.73
N ARG A 2 11.83 -4.72 -12.84
CA ARG A 2 11.39 -4.24 -14.18
C ARG A 2 10.05 -4.79 -14.68
N ASN A 3 9.50 -5.84 -14.05
CA ASN A 3 8.45 -6.67 -14.65
C ASN A 3 7.14 -6.75 -13.84
N LEU A 4 7.12 -6.33 -12.57
CA LEU A 4 5.90 -6.30 -11.73
C LEU A 4 5.22 -4.92 -11.69
N TRP A 5 5.95 -3.86 -12.08
CA TRP A 5 5.48 -2.47 -11.95
C TRP A 5 5.10 -1.80 -13.27
N ARG A 6 5.39 -2.42 -14.43
CA ARG A 6 5.05 -1.88 -15.75
C ARG A 6 3.55 -2.06 -16.03
N GLY A 7 2.72 -1.25 -15.39
CA GLY A 7 1.30 -1.11 -15.72
C GLY A 7 0.34 -0.98 -14.54
N GLY A 8 0.74 -1.36 -13.32
CA GLY A 8 -0.15 -1.37 -12.15
C GLY A 8 0.06 -0.25 -11.14
N LEU A 9 1.19 0.46 -11.18
CA LEU A 9 1.47 1.56 -10.26
C LEU A 9 0.92 2.87 -10.81
N ASN A 10 -0.06 3.43 -10.11
CA ASN A 10 -0.53 4.78 -10.39
C ASN A 10 0.43 5.80 -9.80
N GLY A 11 0.45 7.02 -10.36
CA GLY A 11 1.20 8.14 -9.80
C GLY A 11 0.78 8.45 -8.36
N ALA A 12 1.60 9.24 -7.65
CA ALA A 12 1.35 9.61 -6.26
C ALA A 12 -0.08 10.15 -6.07
N LYS A 13 -0.73 9.70 -4.99
CA LYS A 13 -2.08 10.12 -4.61
C LYS A 13 -2.01 10.87 -3.28
N SER A 14 -2.83 11.91 -3.16
CA SER A 14 -3.10 12.58 -1.89
C SER A 14 -4.46 12.12 -1.37
N THR A 15 -4.55 11.89 -0.07
CA THR A 15 -5.80 11.56 0.63
C THR A 15 -6.02 12.56 1.76
N PRO A 16 -7.27 12.96 2.07
CA PRO A 16 -7.54 13.82 3.21
C PRO A 16 -7.35 13.10 4.56
N GLY A 17 -7.31 11.76 4.58
CA GLY A 17 -7.06 10.97 5.77
C GLY A 17 -5.62 11.12 6.29
N SER A 18 -5.44 10.94 7.60
CA SER A 18 -4.15 10.88 8.27
C SER A 18 -3.72 9.43 8.53
N GLU A 19 -2.42 9.24 8.76
CA GLU A 19 -1.81 7.95 9.07
C GLU A 19 -0.72 8.19 10.11
N ASP A 20 -0.69 7.41 11.19
CA ASP A 20 0.27 7.62 12.27
C ASP A 20 1.65 7.02 11.98
N PHE A 21 1.77 6.19 10.94
CA PHE A 21 3.04 5.61 10.49
C PHE A 21 4.15 6.65 10.28
N PHE A 22 3.80 7.90 9.90
CA PHE A 22 4.77 9.00 9.77
C PHE A 22 5.51 9.32 11.08
N HIS A 23 4.97 8.93 12.23
CA HIS A 23 5.63 9.05 13.52
C HIS A 23 6.99 8.30 13.55
N TYR A 24 7.06 7.11 12.94
CA TYR A 24 8.31 6.35 12.85
C TYR A 24 9.37 7.07 12.01
N LEU A 25 8.97 7.67 10.88
CA LEU A 25 9.89 8.42 10.02
C LEU A 25 10.40 9.69 10.71
N ARG A 26 9.55 10.33 11.54
CA ARG A 26 9.97 11.46 12.38
C ARG A 26 11.04 11.06 13.38
N LEU A 27 10.83 9.95 14.10
CA LEU A 27 11.76 9.49 15.13
C LEU A 27 13.04 8.87 14.55
N ARG A 28 12.98 8.32 13.34
CA ARG A 28 14.09 7.63 12.68
C ARG A 28 14.33 8.21 11.28
N PRO A 29 14.81 9.47 11.18
CA PRO A 29 14.94 10.17 9.89
C PRO A 29 15.92 9.51 8.92
N ALA A 30 16.84 8.67 9.40
CA ALA A 30 17.74 7.89 8.56
C ALA A 30 17.06 6.69 7.88
N VAL A 31 15.87 6.28 8.35
CA VAL A 31 15.12 5.15 7.78
C VAL A 31 14.20 5.67 6.68
N LYS A 32 14.43 5.22 5.45
CA LYS A 32 13.51 5.49 4.33
C LYS A 32 12.24 4.65 4.52
N GLY A 33 11.08 5.28 4.43
CA GLY A 33 9.81 4.57 4.50
C GLY A 33 8.64 5.37 3.93
N GLY A 34 7.51 4.71 3.84
CA GLY A 34 6.26 5.20 3.27
C GLY A 34 5.30 4.04 3.07
N PHE A 35 4.14 4.32 2.50
CA PHE A 35 3.11 3.33 2.20
C PHE A 35 2.68 3.40 0.73
N TRP A 36 2.07 2.33 0.26
CA TRP A 36 1.40 2.25 -1.04
C TRP A 36 -0.04 1.79 -0.84
N GLY A 37 -0.96 2.33 -1.63
CA GLY A 37 -2.32 1.82 -1.66
C GLY A 37 -2.40 0.48 -2.39
N LEU A 38 -3.20 -0.44 -1.87
CA LEU A 38 -3.63 -1.65 -2.58
C LEU A 38 -5.04 -1.41 -3.14
N GLY A 39 -5.17 -1.46 -4.46
CA GLY A 39 -6.48 -1.43 -5.10
C GLY A 39 -7.30 -2.64 -4.68
N CYS A 40 -8.44 -2.41 -4.03
CA CYS A 40 -9.30 -3.46 -3.46
C CYS A 40 -10.80 -3.19 -3.68
N ASN A 41 -11.13 -2.33 -4.65
CA ASN A 41 -12.49 -1.93 -5.02
C ASN A 41 -13.39 -1.65 -3.81
N LEU A 42 -12.87 -0.88 -2.84
CA LEU A 42 -13.59 -0.56 -1.63
C LEU A 42 -14.79 0.33 -1.94
N LEU A 43 -15.98 -0.13 -1.55
CA LEU A 43 -17.25 0.55 -1.81
C LEU A 43 -18.12 0.56 -0.54
N PRO A 44 -18.98 1.59 -0.36
CA PRO A 44 -18.99 2.84 -1.13
C PRO A 44 -17.84 3.78 -0.76
N GLY A 45 -17.19 3.56 0.38
CA GLY A 45 -16.13 4.42 0.90
C GLY A 45 -15.71 4.01 2.31
N LEU A 46 -14.56 4.52 2.76
CA LEU A 46 -14.01 4.18 4.06
C LEU A 46 -14.95 4.69 5.17
N HIS A 47 -15.10 3.93 6.26
CA HIS A 47 -15.97 4.23 7.40
C HIS A 47 -17.49 4.19 7.13
N HIS A 48 -17.93 3.85 5.92
CA HIS A 48 -19.35 3.63 5.67
C HIS A 48 -19.83 2.31 6.35
N PRO A 49 -21.05 2.23 6.93
CA PRO A 49 -21.53 1.00 7.58
C PRO A 49 -21.53 -0.23 6.66
N GLU A 50 -21.93 -0.04 5.40
CA GLU A 50 -21.94 -1.09 4.36
C GLU A 50 -20.59 -1.24 3.63
N MET A 51 -19.50 -0.72 4.20
CA MET A 51 -18.18 -0.80 3.59
C MET A 51 -17.74 -2.25 3.39
N HIS A 52 -17.31 -2.57 2.17
CA HIS A 52 -16.75 -3.87 1.84
C HIS A 52 -15.59 -3.76 0.85
N PHE A 53 -14.77 -4.81 0.84
CA PHE A 53 -13.60 -4.97 -0.03
C PHE A 53 -13.83 -6.11 -1.02
N ASP A 54 -13.24 -6.01 -2.21
CA ASP A 54 -12.96 -7.18 -3.03
C ASP A 54 -11.80 -7.98 -2.40
N ARG A 55 -12.13 -9.12 -1.81
CA ARG A 55 -11.18 -9.97 -1.08
C ARG A 55 -10.21 -10.70 -2.00
N THR A 56 -10.44 -10.74 -3.31
CA THR A 56 -9.46 -11.30 -4.27
C THR A 56 -8.13 -10.53 -4.22
N ALA A 57 -8.17 -9.24 -3.86
CA ALA A 57 -6.99 -8.38 -3.69
C ALA A 57 -6.03 -8.82 -2.57
N LEU A 58 -6.46 -9.68 -1.62
CA LEU A 58 -5.57 -10.19 -0.57
C LEU A 58 -4.39 -10.96 -1.15
N ALA A 59 -4.62 -11.77 -2.19
CA ALA A 59 -3.57 -12.49 -2.87
C ALA A 59 -2.55 -11.52 -3.51
N ASP A 60 -3.03 -10.38 -4.02
CA ASP A 60 -2.21 -9.34 -4.63
C ASP A 60 -1.34 -8.66 -3.58
N GLY A 61 -1.91 -8.30 -2.43
CA GLY A 61 -1.18 -7.75 -1.29
C GLY A 61 -0.04 -8.67 -0.83
N VAL A 62 -0.31 -9.97 -0.69
CA VAL A 62 0.72 -10.96 -0.35
C VAL A 62 1.84 -11.01 -1.39
N ARG A 63 1.50 -11.00 -2.70
CA ARG A 63 2.51 -10.99 -3.76
C ARG A 63 3.38 -9.74 -3.70
N VAL A 64 2.77 -8.56 -3.54
CA VAL A 64 3.49 -7.28 -3.44
C VAL A 64 4.47 -7.30 -2.26
N PHE A 65 4.02 -7.66 -1.05
CA PHE A 65 4.88 -7.69 0.13
C PHE A 65 6.02 -8.71 -0.01
N LYS A 66 5.73 -9.93 -0.46
CA LYS A 66 6.76 -10.95 -0.71
C LYS A 66 7.80 -10.45 -1.72
N SER A 67 7.36 -9.80 -2.79
CA SER A 67 8.27 -9.21 -3.78
C SER A 67 9.13 -8.09 -3.19
N CYS A 68 8.62 -7.24 -2.30
CA CYS A 68 9.44 -6.23 -1.62
C CYS A 68 10.53 -6.87 -0.76
N VAL A 69 10.17 -7.82 0.09
CA VAL A 69 11.12 -8.51 0.99
C VAL A 69 12.19 -9.26 0.19
N ARG A 70 11.79 -10.02 -0.84
CA ARG A 70 12.73 -10.75 -1.71
C ARG A 70 13.72 -9.86 -2.44
N GLN A 71 13.38 -8.59 -2.68
CA GLN A 71 14.29 -7.66 -3.36
C GLN A 71 15.24 -6.94 -2.41
N LEU A 72 14.90 -6.90 -1.13
CA LEU A 72 15.74 -6.30 -0.10
C LEU A 72 16.68 -7.32 0.54
N LEU A 73 16.23 -8.56 0.72
CA LEU A 73 16.91 -9.58 1.53
C LEU A 73 17.27 -10.87 0.77
N GLY A 74 16.79 -11.04 -0.46
CA GLY A 74 17.09 -12.19 -1.32
C GLY A 74 17.93 -11.79 -2.52
#